data_AF-A0A258ZDK8-F1
#
_entry.id   AF-A0A258ZDK8-F1
#
_cell.length_a   1.000
_cell.length_b   1.000
_cell.length_c   1.000
_cell.angle_alpha   90.00
_cell.angle_beta   90.00
_cell.angle_gamma   90.00
#
_symmetry.space_group_name_H-M   'P 1'
#
loop_
_entity.id
_entity.type
_entity.pdbx_description
1 polymer ?
#
loop_
_entity_poly.entity_id
_entity_poly.type
_entity_poly.pdbx_seq_one_letter_code
_entity_poly.pdbx_strand_id
1 'polypeptide(L)'
;MQQANRLRPFFENITFDRVDNEMILNFGPQHPSAHGQLRLMLHMQQEQITKAHPDIGYLHRGMEKMAENMIYNEFMPTTDRMDYIASSSNNYGFALAVEKLIGLEVPR
;
A
#
# COMPACT_ATOMS: atom_id res chain seq x y z
N MET A 1 35.98 26.51 -10.86
CA MET A 1 35.14 25.66 -11.72
C MET A 1 33.89 25.30 -10.96
N GLN A 2 32.73 25.83 -11.34
CA GLN A 2 31.45 25.46 -10.73
C GLN A 2 31.19 23.98 -11.05
N GLN A 3 31.07 23.16 -10.00
CA GLN A 3 30.62 21.79 -10.13
C GLN A 3 29.17 21.85 -10.61
N ALA A 4 28.91 21.43 -11.84
CA ALA A 4 27.57 21.38 -12.38
C ALA A 4 26.75 20.41 -11.53
N ASN A 5 25.88 20.95 -10.67
CA ASN A 5 24.82 20.18 -10.03
C ASN A 5 23.92 19.65 -11.14
N ARG A 6 24.25 18.46 -11.66
CA ARG A 6 23.30 17.64 -12.41
C ARG A 6 22.23 17.25 -11.41
N LEU A 7 21.21 18.10 -11.29
CA LEU A 7 19.90 17.67 -10.83
C LEU A 7 19.53 16.51 -11.74
N ARG A 8 19.74 15.29 -11.25
CA ARG A 8 19.29 14.08 -11.94
C ARG A 8 17.78 14.25 -12.09
N PRO A 9 17.21 14.20 -13.30
CA PRO A 9 15.77 14.27 -13.44
C PRO A 9 15.18 13.15 -12.60
N PHE A 10 14.39 13.51 -11.59
CA PHE A 10 13.79 12.56 -10.63
C PHE A 10 12.80 11.58 -11.29
N PHE A 11 12.57 11.72 -12.60
CA PHE A 11 11.50 11.06 -13.33
C PHE A 11 11.91 9.84 -14.17
N GLU A 12 13.19 9.46 -14.23
CA GLU A 12 13.59 8.22 -14.92
C GLU A 12 14.69 7.48 -14.12
N ASN A 13 14.29 6.80 -13.05
CA ASN A 13 15.17 5.89 -12.31
C ASN A 13 15.22 4.52 -13.01
N ILE A 14 15.79 4.45 -14.22
CA ILE A 14 16.38 3.20 -14.70
C ILE A 14 17.87 3.31 -14.40
N THR A 15 18.27 2.76 -13.26
CA THR A 15 19.69 2.64 -12.96
C THR A 15 20.17 1.35 -13.62
N PHE A 16 20.83 1.49 -14.77
CA PHE A 16 21.51 0.38 -15.43
C PHE A 16 22.85 0.14 -14.73
N ASP A 17 22.83 -0.50 -13.56
CA ASP A 17 24.07 -0.91 -12.90
C ASP A 17 24.61 -2.15 -13.61
N ARG A 18 25.64 -1.98 -14.44
CA ARG A 18 26.25 -3.06 -15.22
C ARG A 18 27.28 -3.82 -14.38
N VAL A 19 26.80 -4.59 -13.42
CA VAL A 19 27.51 -5.77 -12.94
C VAL A 19 26.52 -6.93 -13.17
N ASP A 20 26.82 -7.80 -14.14
CA ASP A 20 26.06 -9.03 -14.44
C ASP A 20 24.68 -8.94 -15.16
N ASN A 21 24.44 -7.92 -16.01
CA ASN A 21 23.21 -7.78 -16.82
C ASN A 21 21.89 -7.66 -16.02
N GLU A 22 21.96 -7.25 -14.75
CA GLU A 22 20.78 -6.98 -13.94
C GLU A 22 20.26 -5.55 -14.18
N MET A 23 18.94 -5.41 -14.35
CA MET A 23 18.26 -4.13 -14.49
C MET A 23 17.39 -3.86 -13.27
N ILE A 24 17.54 -2.68 -12.68
CA ILE A 24 16.63 -2.21 -11.63
C ILE A 24 15.61 -1.25 -12.24
N LEU A 25 14.36 -1.67 -12.28
CA LEU A 25 13.22 -0.91 -12.79
C LEU A 25 12.37 -0.41 -11.62
N ASN A 26 12.17 0.91 -11.56
CA ASN A 26 11.22 1.53 -10.65
C ASN A 26 9.83 1.60 -11.29
N PHE A 27 8.92 0.75 -10.87
CA PHE A 27 7.54 0.70 -11.34
C PHE A 27 6.61 1.42 -10.34
N GLY A 28 5.98 2.52 -10.74
CA GLY A 28 5.07 3.31 -9.89
C GLY A 28 5.72 4.56 -9.26
N PRO A 29 5.04 5.25 -8.33
CA PRO A 29 3.72 4.94 -7.77
C PRO A 29 2.53 5.37 -8.65
N GLN A 30 2.77 6.23 -9.66
CA GLN A 30 1.72 6.82 -10.52
C GLN A 30 1.43 6.01 -11.79
N HIS A 31 1.95 4.78 -11.89
CA HIS A 31 1.79 3.97 -13.10
C HIS A 31 0.33 3.49 -13.23
N PRO A 32 -0.35 3.62 -14.38
CA PRO A 32 -1.78 3.27 -14.50
C PRO A 32 -2.12 1.82 -14.15
N SER A 33 -1.19 0.89 -14.36
CA SER A 33 -1.37 -0.52 -14.00
C SER A 33 -1.16 -0.81 -12.50
N ALA A 34 -0.72 0.17 -11.70
CA ALA A 34 -0.76 0.08 -10.25
C ALA A 34 -2.18 0.47 -9.79
N HIS A 35 -2.98 -0.50 -9.36
CA HIS A 35 -4.34 -0.24 -8.87
C HIS A 35 -4.27 0.42 -7.48
N GLY A 36 -4.20 1.74 -7.45
CA GLY A 36 -3.93 2.54 -6.25
C GLY A 36 -2.49 3.05 -6.24
N GLN A 37 -1.92 3.27 -5.05
CA GLN A 37 -0.57 3.80 -4.89
C GLN A 37 0.39 2.68 -4.48
N LEU A 38 1.03 2.06 -5.47
CA LEU A 38 2.02 1.00 -5.27
C LEU A 38 3.29 1.31 -6.06
N ARG A 39 4.43 1.27 -5.37
CA ARG A 39 5.74 1.31 -6.00
C ARG A 39 6.42 -0.05 -5.86
N LEU A 40 6.95 -0.56 -6.96
CA LEU A 40 7.70 -1.81 -7.01
C LEU A 40 9.09 -1.51 -7.56
N MET A 41 10.11 -1.81 -6.77
CA MET A 41 11.49 -1.86 -7.25
C MET A 41 11.74 -3.28 -7.76
N LEU A 42 11.79 -3.42 -9.08
CA LEU A 42 11.93 -4.70 -9.77
C LEU A 42 13.37 -4.90 -10.20
N HIS A 43 13.94 -6.05 -9.85
CA HIS A 43 15.20 -6.53 -10.39
C HIS A 43 14.88 -7.50 -11.51
N MET A 44 15.47 -7.26 -12.69
CA MET A 44 15.13 -7.96 -13.90
C MET A 44 16.39 -8.45 -14.60
N GLN A 45 16.36 -9.69 -15.08
CA GLN A 45 17.28 -10.20 -16.09
C GLN A 45 16.49 -10.30 -17.39
N GLN A 46 16.72 -9.33 -18.29
CA GLN A 46 15.93 -9.18 -19.52
C GLN A 46 14.43 -9.04 -19.20
N GLU A 47 13.60 -10.00 -19.61
CA GLU A 47 12.15 -10.00 -19.38
C GLU A 47 11.73 -10.71 -18.09
N GLN A 48 12.66 -11.42 -17.43
CA GLN A 48 12.38 -12.16 -16.21
C GLN A 48 12.64 -11.30 -14.96
N ILE A 49 11.64 -11.19 -14.08
CA ILE A 49 11.79 -10.57 -12.76
C ILE A 49 12.48 -11.58 -11.84
N THR A 50 13.66 -11.25 -11.33
CA THR A 50 14.40 -12.08 -10.36
C THR A 50 14.05 -11.71 -8.91
N LYS A 51 13.69 -10.44 -8.67
CA LYS A 51 13.30 -9.94 -7.36
C LYS A 51 12.33 -8.77 -7.49
N ALA A 52 11.39 -8.66 -6.55
CA ALA A 52 10.49 -7.52 -6.44
C ALA A 52 10.47 -7.01 -5.00
N HIS A 53 10.68 -5.70 -4.84
CA HIS A 53 10.60 -5.02 -3.57
C HIS A 53 9.40 -4.06 -3.58
N PRO A 54 8.27 -4.44 -2.94
CA PRO A 54 7.11 -3.56 -2.82
C PRO A 54 7.36 -2.48 -1.76
N ASP A 55 7.39 -1.24 -2.20
CA ASP A 55 7.34 -0.07 -1.34
C ASP A 55 5.85 0.25 -1.10
N ILE A 56 5.37 -0.09 0.09
CA ILE A 56 3.99 0.13 0.54
C ILE A 56 3.89 1.30 1.53
N GLY A 57 2.66 1.69 1.88
CA GLY A 57 2.41 2.70 2.90
C GLY A 57 2.06 4.09 2.36
N TYR A 58 2.04 4.30 1.04
CA TYR A 58 1.57 5.54 0.42
C TYR A 58 0.12 5.90 0.78
N LEU A 59 -0.70 4.90 1.12
CA LEU A 59 -2.07 5.05 1.59
C LEU A 59 -2.23 4.78 3.10
N HIS A 60 -1.13 4.75 3.86
CA HIS A 60 -1.21 4.55 5.30
C HIS A 60 -1.87 5.77 5.97
N ARG A 61 -2.98 5.54 6.68
CA ARG A 61 -3.78 6.59 7.34
C ARG A 61 -3.85 6.45 8.87
N GLY A 62 -3.09 5.52 9.46
CA GLY A 62 -3.10 5.31 10.91
C GLY A 62 -4.47 4.87 11.47
N MET A 63 -5.21 4.03 10.72
CA MET A 63 -6.58 3.62 11.09
C MET A 63 -6.64 2.98 12.48
N GLU A 64 -5.67 2.13 12.82
CA GLU A 64 -5.58 1.48 14.13
C GLU A 64 -5.39 2.51 15.26
N LYS A 65 -4.55 3.52 15.04
CA LYS A 65 -4.34 4.59 16.02
C LYS A 65 -5.58 5.48 16.18
N MET A 66 -6.34 5.65 15.11
CA MET A 66 -7.62 6.35 15.15
C MET A 66 -8.64 5.54 15.96
N ALA A 67 -8.66 4.21 15.81
CA ALA A 67 -9.54 3.31 16.55
C ALA A 67 -9.34 3.41 18.07
N GLU A 68 -8.10 3.58 18.54
CA GLU A 68 -7.80 3.76 19.97
C GLU A 68 -8.48 5.00 20.60
N ASN A 69 -8.83 6.00 19.79
CA ASN A 69 -9.41 7.27 20.26
C ASN A 69 -10.91 7.39 19.96
N MET A 70 -11.57 6.32 19.48
CA MET A 70 -12.98 6.32 19.10
C MET A 70 -13.73 5.20 19.83
N ILE A 71 -15.02 5.40 20.09
CA ILE A 71 -15.87 4.29 20.55
C ILE A 71 -16.24 3.39 19.36
N TYR A 72 -16.60 2.12 19.63
CA TYR A 72 -16.84 1.11 18.58
C TYR A 72 -17.78 1.59 17.46
N ASN A 73 -18.90 2.25 17.81
CA ASN A 73 -19.86 2.75 16.82
C ASN A 73 -19.31 3.92 15.97
N GLU A 74 -18.45 4.77 16.54
CA GLU A 74 -17.82 5.87 15.82
C GLU A 74 -16.75 5.37 14.84
N PHE A 75 -16.10 4.26 15.16
CA PHE A 75 -15.08 3.67 14.29
C PHE A 75 -15.67 2.88 13.12
N MET A 76 -16.92 2.40 13.20
CA MET A 76 -17.56 1.60 12.16
C MET A 76 -17.47 2.19 10.73
N PRO A 77 -17.70 3.50 10.48
CA PRO A 77 -17.56 4.05 9.12
C PRO A 77 -16.12 4.02 8.60
N THR A 78 -15.13 3.91 9.49
CA THR A 78 -13.71 3.80 9.12
C THR A 78 -13.40 2.42 8.57
N THR A 79 -14.09 1.37 9.03
CA THR A 79 -13.88 0.00 8.55
C THR A 79 -14.34 -0.19 7.10
N ASP A 80 -15.39 0.51 6.65
CA ASP A 80 -15.83 0.56 5.25
C ASP A 80 -14.72 1.02 4.28
N ARG A 81 -13.79 1.84 4.76
CA ARG A 81 -12.75 2.49 3.95
C ARG A 81 -11.44 1.71 3.91
N MET A 82 -11.35 0.56 4.58
CA MET A 82 -10.16 -0.29 4.58
C MET A 82 -10.03 -1.06 3.27
N ASP A 83 -11.04 -1.86 2.92
CA ASP A 83 -11.27 -2.36 1.57
C ASP A 83 -12.49 -1.63 0.99
N TYR A 84 -12.21 -0.67 0.11
CA TYR A 84 -13.22 0.19 -0.51
C TYR A 84 -14.05 -0.52 -1.59
N ILE A 85 -13.73 -1.77 -1.95
CA ILE A 85 -14.51 -2.59 -2.88
C ILE A 85 -15.48 -3.49 -2.13
N ALA A 86 -15.10 -3.93 -0.92
CA ALA A 86 -15.89 -4.85 -0.09
C ALA A 86 -16.27 -4.27 1.28
N SER A 87 -16.79 -3.04 1.30
CA SER A 87 -17.11 -2.29 2.52
C SER A 87 -18.00 -3.06 3.51
N SER A 88 -19.09 -3.68 3.04
CA SER A 88 -20.00 -4.47 3.89
C SER A 88 -19.31 -5.64 4.60
N SER A 89 -18.35 -6.29 3.95
CA SER A 89 -17.59 -7.41 4.52
C SER A 89 -16.68 -6.93 5.66
N ASN A 90 -16.07 -5.75 5.52
CA ASN A 90 -15.24 -5.17 6.57
C ASN A 90 -16.06 -4.80 7.80
N ASN A 91 -17.21 -4.14 7.60
CA ASN A 91 -18.10 -3.79 8.68
C ASN A 91 -18.62 -5.03 9.40
N TYR A 92 -18.97 -6.08 8.65
CA TYR A 92 -19.36 -7.35 9.23
C TYR A 92 -18.24 -7.96 10.09
N GLY A 93 -17.00 -7.96 9.60
CA GLY A 93 -15.85 -8.46 10.36
C GLY A 93 -15.64 -7.72 11.68
N PHE A 94 -15.79 -6.39 11.67
CA PHE A 94 -15.67 -5.57 12.87
C PHE A 94 -16.85 -5.74 13.83
N ALA A 95 -18.09 -5.69 13.33
CA ALA A 95 -19.30 -5.90 14.12
C ALA A 95 -19.29 -7.27 14.82
N LEU A 96 -18.98 -8.34 14.08
CA LEU A 96 -18.90 -9.70 14.61
C LEU A 96 -17.83 -9.83 15.70
N ALA A 97 -16.70 -9.12 15.56
CA ALA A 97 -15.65 -9.11 16.58
C ALA A 97 -16.14 -8.44 17.87
N VAL A 98 -16.84 -7.32 17.76
CA VAL A 98 -17.41 -6.59 18.91
C VAL A 98 -18.52 -7.42 19.58
N GLU A 99 -19.43 -8.01 18.79
CA GLU A 99 -20.52 -8.87 19.28
C GLU A 99 -19.99 -10.06 20.08
N LYS A 100 -18.96 -10.73 19.56
CA LYS A 100 -18.27 -11.83 20.26
C LYS A 100 -17.60 -11.36 21.55
N LEU A 101 -16.99 -10.16 21.54
CA LEU A 101 -16.31 -9.60 22.71
C LEU A 101 -17.27 -9.35 23.88
N ILE A 102 -18.50 -8.93 23.59
CA ILE A 102 -19.53 -8.64 24.60
C ILE A 102 -20.48 -9.83 24.87
N GLY A 103 -20.34 -10.94 24.16
CA GLY A 103 -21.20 -12.12 24.29
C GLY A 103 -22.64 -11.90 23.81
N LEU A 104 -22.84 -11.03 22.82
CA LEU A 104 -24.16 -10.72 22.27
C LEU A 104 -24.54 -11.72 21.16
N GLU A 105 -25.76 -12.25 21.23
CA GLU A 105 -26.37 -13.04 20.15
C GLU A 105 -27.32 -12.15 19.34
N VAL A 106 -27.02 -11.97 18.04
CA VAL A 106 -27.82 -11.15 17.13
C VAL A 106 -29.05 -11.92 16.65
N PRO A 107 -30.24 -11.29 16.57
CA PRO A 107 -31.43 -11.91 16.02
C PRO A 107 -31.25 -12.38 14.57
N ARG A 108 -32.04 -13.38 14.17
CA ARG A 108 -32.14 -13.85 12.78
C ARG A 108 -33.09 -12.99 11.95
#